data_AF-A0A554IJ20-F1
#
_entry.id   AF-A0A554IJ20-F1
#
_cell.length_a   1.000
_cell.length_b   1.000
_cell.length_c   1.000
_cell.angle_alpha   90.00
_cell.angle_beta   90.00
_cell.angle_gamma   90.00
#
_symmetry.space_group_name_H-M   'P 1'
#
loop_
_entity.id
_entity.type
_entity.pdbx_description
1 polymer ?
#
loop_
_entity_poly.entity_id
_entity_poly.type
_entity_poly.pdbx_seq_one_letter_code
_entity_poly.pdbx_strand_id
1 'polypeptide(L)' 'MENQGFDFNNLFIFEMANNHQGSVAHGKRIIEEAAAAAKEYGVRAAVKLQFRNLPEFIHPDFRSRKDMKHIPRFLE' A
#
# COMPACT_ATOMS: atom_id res chain seq x y z
N MET A 1 8.19 9.85 30.00
CA MET A 1 6.97 9.18 29.53
C MET A 1 7.41 7.84 29.00
N GLU A 2 7.01 6.74 29.63
CA GLU A 2 7.32 5.40 29.11
C GLU A 2 6.73 5.26 27.72
N ASN A 3 7.56 4.90 26.76
CA ASN A 3 7.17 4.68 25.38
C ASN A 3 6.42 3.34 25.33
N GLN A 4 5.14 3.34 25.67
CA GLN A 4 4.30 2.17 25.47
C GLN A 4 4.21 1.95 23.95
N GLY A 5 4.77 0.83 23.49
CA GLY A 5 4.75 0.46 22.08
C GLY A 5 3.34 0.32 21.53
N PHE A 6 3.20 0.34 20.21
CA PHE A 6 1.90 0.16 19.56
C PHE A 6 1.35 -1.26 19.84
N ASP A 7 0.08 -1.36 20.25
CA ASP A 7 -0.59 -2.65 20.40
C ASP A 7 -0.89 -3.24 19.01
N PHE A 8 -0.40 -4.44 18.73
CA PHE A 8 -0.63 -5.17 17.48
C PHE A 8 -1.62 -6.34 17.60
N ASN A 9 -2.16 -6.63 18.79
CA ASN A 9 -3.06 -7.76 18.99
C ASN A 9 -4.36 -7.61 18.18
N ASN A 10 -4.76 -8.62 17.41
CA ASN A 10 -5.99 -8.60 16.59
C ASN A 10 -6.06 -7.44 15.58
N LEU A 11 -4.91 -6.94 15.10
CA LEU A 11 -4.87 -5.94 14.03
C LEU A 11 -4.97 -6.61 12.65
N PHE A 12 -6.00 -6.25 11.90
CA PHE A 12 -6.13 -6.56 10.48
C PHE A 12 -5.47 -5.47 9.64
N ILE A 13 -4.72 -5.86 8.60
CA ILE A 13 -4.05 -4.90 7.72
C ILE A 13 -4.60 -5.04 6.30
N PHE A 14 -5.26 -3.99 5.81
CA PHE A 14 -5.64 -3.87 4.42
C PHE A 14 -4.45 -3.36 3.60
N GLU A 15 -3.93 -4.20 2.71
CA GLU A 15 -2.80 -3.85 1.85
C GLU A 15 -3.29 -3.06 0.62
N MET A 16 -2.98 -1.76 0.55
CA MET A 16 -3.32 -0.95 -0.62
C MET A 16 -2.42 -1.27 -1.80
N ALA A 17 -1.16 -1.63 -1.54
CA ALA A 17 -0.11 -1.84 -2.54
C ALA A 17 -0.13 -0.74 -3.62
N ASN A 18 -0.48 -1.09 -4.86
CA ASN A 18 -0.64 -0.15 -5.97
C ASN A 18 -2.08 -0.16 -6.53
N ASN A 19 -3.05 -0.61 -5.74
CA ASN A 19 -4.45 -0.75 -6.16
C ASN A 19 -5.14 0.61 -6.36
N HIS A 20 -4.54 1.70 -5.85
CA HIS A 20 -4.96 3.06 -6.15
C HIS A 20 -4.67 3.50 -7.60
N GLN A 21 -3.90 2.72 -8.39
CA GLN A 21 -3.64 2.95 -9.82
C GLN A 21 -3.16 4.38 -10.14
N GLY A 22 -2.27 4.93 -9.31
CA GLY A 22 -1.79 6.31 -9.46
C GLY A 22 -2.80 7.42 -9.13
N SER A 23 -4.05 7.09 -8.80
CA SER A 23 -5.10 8.07 -8.48
C SER A 23 -5.28 8.24 -6.98
N VAL A 24 -5.01 9.45 -6.48
CA VAL A 24 -5.24 9.82 -5.07
C VAL A 24 -6.73 9.73 -4.71
N ALA A 25 -7.61 10.17 -5.62
CA ALA A 25 -9.05 10.10 -5.39
C ALA A 25 -9.54 8.65 -5.28
N HIS A 26 -9.01 7.75 -6.11
CA HIS A 26 -9.31 6.33 -6.01
C HIS A 26 -8.75 5.71 -4.72
N GLY A 27 -7.52 6.05 -4.34
CA GLY A 27 -6.91 5.63 -3.08
C GLY A 27 -7.72 6.05 -1.84
N LYS A 28 -8.24 7.28 -1.82
CA LYS A 28 -9.15 7.75 -0.75
C LYS A 28 -10.42 6.89 -0.67
N ARG A 29 -11.02 6.59 -1.82
CA ARG A 29 -12.19 5.70 -1.89
C ARG A 29 -11.91 4.30 -1.33
N ILE A 30 -10.74 3.72 -1.64
CA ILE A 30 -10.33 2.42 -1.06
C ILE A 30 -10.24 2.49 0.47
N ILE A 31 -9.72 3.59 1.02
CA ILE A 31 -9.64 3.80 2.48
C ILE A 31 -11.04 3.89 3.09
N GLU A 32 -11.97 4.59 2.45
CA GLU A 32 -13.37 4.72 2.90
C GLU A 32 -14.07 3.35 2.95
N GLU A 33 -13.94 2.54 1.89
CA GLU A 33 -14.53 1.19 1.84
C GLU A 33 -13.89 0.22 2.85
N ALA A 34 -12.56 0.29 3.02
CA ALA A 34 -11.87 -0.51 4.03
C ALA A 34 -12.31 -0.15 5.46
N ALA A 35 -12.54 1.14 5.73
CA ALA A 35 -13.06 1.61 7.02
C ALA A 35 -14.51 1.17 7.25
N ALA A 36 -15.36 1.20 6.21
CA ALA A 36 -16.73 0.71 6.28
C ALA A 36 -16.77 -0.79 6.62
N ALA A 37 -15.97 -1.61 5.93
CA ALA A 37 -15.84 -3.03 6.22
C ALA A 37 -15.31 -3.28 7.64
N ALA A 38 -14.26 -2.57 8.07
CA ALA A 38 -13.73 -2.72 9.43
C ALA A 38 -14.80 -2.47 10.51
N LYS A 39 -15.64 -1.45 10.29
CA LYS A 39 -16.75 -1.11 11.19
C LYS A 39 -17.85 -2.17 11.17
N GLU A 40 -18.22 -2.67 9.98
CA GLU A 40 -19.26 -3.71 9.81
C GLU A 40 -18.90 -4.99 10.56
N TYR A 41 -17.64 -5.44 10.45
CA TYR A 41 -17.17 -6.69 11.05
C TYR A 41 -16.56 -6.51 12.45
N GLY A 42 -16.54 -5.28 12.99
CA GLY A 42 -16.02 -5.00 14.33
C GLY A 42 -14.53 -5.29 14.51
N VAL A 43 -13.72 -5.15 13.46
CA VAL A 43 -12.28 -5.47 13.50
C VAL A 43 -11.42 -4.21 13.68
N ARG A 44 -10.33 -4.34 14.46
CA ARG A 44 -9.30 -3.30 14.51
C ARG A 44 -8.48 -3.38 13.24
N ALA A 45 -8.47 -2.31 12.46
CA ALA A 45 -7.84 -2.32 11.14
C ALA A 45 -6.87 -1.16 10.93
N ALA A 46 -5.90 -1.39 10.04
CA ALA A 46 -5.03 -0.38 9.47
C ALA A 46 -4.93 -0.56 7.95
N VAL A 47 -4.61 0.52 7.24
CA VAL A 47 -4.27 0.48 5.82
C VAL A 47 -2.75 0.60 5.68
N LYS A 48 -2.13 -0.29 4.90
CA LYS A 48 -0.69 -0.26 4.63
C LYS A 48 -0.41 0.28 3.23
N LEU A 49 0.61 1.14 3.14
CA LEU A 49 1.12 1.73 1.90
C LEU A 49 2.48 1.13 1.55
N GLN A 50 2.86 1.23 0.28
CA GLN A 50 4.18 0.86 -0.20
C GLN A 50 4.90 2.08 -0.75
N PHE A 51 5.98 2.48 -0.07
CA PHE A 51 6.78 3.63 -0.48
C PHE A 51 7.99 3.12 -1.27
N ARG A 52 8.21 3.68 -2.45
CA ARG A 52 9.34 3.36 -3.32
C ARG A 52 9.87 4.64 -3.94
N ASN A 53 11.17 4.87 -3.81
CA ASN A 53 11.88 5.81 -4.67
C ASN A 53 12.24 5.08 -5.96
N LEU A 54 11.34 5.04 -6.95
CA LEU A 54 11.47 4.18 -8.13
C LEU A 54 12.79 4.34 -8.90
N PRO A 55 13.33 5.57 -9.11
CA PRO A 55 14.66 5.75 -9.68
C PRO A 55 15.76 4.98 -8.94
N GLU A 56 15.82 5.05 -7.61
CA GLU A 56 16.86 4.39 -6.81
C GLU A 56 16.55 2.90 -6.55
N PHE A 57 15.27 2.54 -6.53
CA PHE A 57 14.80 1.19 -6.23
C PHE A 57 15.02 0.22 -7.39
N ILE A 58 14.94 0.71 -8.64
CA ILE A 58 15.12 -0.11 -9.84
C ILE A 58 16.54 0.10 -10.38
N HIS A 59 17.34 -0.97 -10.36
CA HIS A 59 18.69 -0.96 -10.90
C HIS A 59 18.71 -0.45 -12.36
N PRO A 60 19.65 0.44 -12.75
CA PRO A 60 19.68 1.07 -14.07
C PRO A 60 19.50 0.10 -15.25
N ASP A 61 20.20 -1.04 -15.22
CA ASP A 61 20.15 -2.07 -16.28
C ASP A 61 18.76 -2.68 -16.52
N PHE A 62 17.83 -2.48 -15.59
CA PHE A 62 16.49 -3.05 -15.66
C PHE A 62 15.44 -2.05 -16.12
N ARG A 63 15.73 -0.74 -16.20
CA ARG A 63 14.70 0.30 -16.42
C ARG A 63 14.06 0.26 -17.82
N SER A 64 14.74 -0.30 -18.82
CA SER A 64 14.22 -0.45 -20.18
C SER A 64 13.65 -1.85 -20.47
N ARG A 65 13.72 -2.77 -19.50
CA ARG A 65 13.32 -4.17 -19.67
C ARG A 65 11.79 -4.30 -19.63
N LYS A 66 11.21 -4.90 -20.67
CA LYS A 66 9.76 -5.15 -20.77
C LYS A 66 9.35 -6.60 -20.49
N ASP A 67 10.31 -7.51 -20.49
CA ASP A 67 10.13 -8.95 -20.23
C ASP A 67 9.93 -9.25 -18.74
N MET A 68 10.21 -8.29 -17.85
CA MET A 68 9.99 -8.44 -16.41
C MET A 68 8.70 -7.73 -15.98
N LYS A 69 7.64 -8.50 -15.72
CA LYS A 69 6.27 -8.01 -15.44
C LYS A 69 6.15 -6.81 -14.49
N HIS A 70 7.05 -6.68 -13.50
CA HIS A 70 7.00 -5.61 -12.53
C HIS A 70 7.65 -4.31 -13.01
N ILE A 71 8.64 -4.38 -13.91
CA ILE A 71 9.32 -3.19 -14.40
C ILE A 71 8.35 -2.28 -15.17
N PRO A 72 7.63 -2.75 -16.23
CA PRO A 72 6.67 -1.90 -16.92
C PRO A 72 5.57 -1.38 -15.99
N ARG A 73 5.06 -2.22 -15.09
CA ARG A 73 4.02 -1.83 -14.13
C ARG A 73 4.38 -0.62 -13.27
N PHE A 74 5.66 -0.39 -13.00
CA PHE A 74 6.12 0.72 -12.16
C PHE A 74 6.67 1.91 -12.96
N LEU A 75 6.97 1.75 -14.26
CA LEU A 75 7.58 2.79 -15.09
C LEU A 75 6.68 3.32 -16.20
N GLU A 76 5.66 2.55 -16.61
CA GLU A 76 4.61 2.94 -17.55
C GLU A 76 3.35 3.38 -16.80
#